data_AF-A0A959B8H9-F1
#
_entry.id   AF-A0A959B8H9-F1
#
_cell.length_a   1.000
_cell.length_b   1.000
_cell.length_c   1.000
_cell.angle_alpha   90.00
_cell.angle_beta   90.00
_cell.angle_gamma   90.00
#
_symmetry.space_group_name_H-M   'P 1'
#
loop_
_entity.id
_entity.type
_entity.pdbx_description
1 polymer ?
#
loop_
_entity_poly.entity_id
_entity_poly.type
_entity_poly.pdbx_seq_one_letter_code
_entity_poly.pdbx_strand_id
1 'polypeptide(L)'
;MKNKTLVSILLVIAIIVVANLISQRLNYRVDLTENGQYTLSKPTKDILRNLDQAITVTAYFSENMPPNIEKAKRDFQEMLVEYVNLSKGKIDYQFVDPKEDAQKQEALQAGIQPVMINVREKDQSKQQQAFLGAIVRSGGQQEILPFLPPGAPIEYDLTTTIKKLAVKDKPSVGLVQGHGEPGMAELGQVMEELNVLYSVENIDLEAEPSIPDRFRAIAIVAPKDTIPPAHLAKLDDYLSRGGQLFIALNTVQGDFQSAQGTALSTGLEGWLASKGLQVENSFVIDAQCGTVQVQQQQGFFTIRTPVQFPFLPVITDFPEHPATKGLEQVVLTFASPLRFLGGNEVNFTPIALTSVKSGIVNAPTIFDINKQWSDTDFPMSNLTVGGILEGKLAGQANSRIVVIGDGDFPVSGQQGGRQNPDNISLMANSIDWLSDDTGLIELRTKAVATRPIKQEYLSEDATGKRTFLKYLNFGLPILLVLLYGLFRMQRQKQIRLKRMQERYV
;
A
#
# COMPACT_ATOMS: atom_id res chain seq x y z
N MET A 1 -49.28 -49.54 -3.21
CA MET A 1 -48.81 -48.16 -2.90
C MET A 1 -47.49 -48.10 -2.13
N LYS A 2 -47.22 -49.01 -1.17
CA LYS A 2 -45.99 -49.01 -0.33
C LYS A 2 -44.65 -49.04 -1.12
N ASN A 3 -44.54 -49.80 -2.21
CA ASN A 3 -43.28 -49.91 -2.97
C ASN A 3 -42.89 -48.62 -3.71
N LYS A 4 -43.85 -47.81 -4.18
CA LYS A 4 -43.53 -46.53 -4.84
C LYS A 4 -43.00 -45.48 -3.87
N THR A 5 -43.49 -45.50 -2.63
CA THR A 5 -43.02 -44.63 -1.55
C THR A 5 -41.61 -45.04 -1.13
N LEU A 6 -41.35 -46.35 -0.98
CA LEU A 6 -40.03 -46.89 -0.66
C LEU A 6 -38.99 -46.55 -1.73
N VAL A 7 -39.31 -46.78 -3.01
CA VAL A 7 -38.43 -46.43 -4.13
C VAL A 7 -38.16 -44.93 -4.18
N SER A 8 -39.16 -44.08 -3.91
CA SER A 8 -38.95 -42.62 -3.90
C SER A 8 -38.07 -42.17 -2.73
N ILE A 9 -38.20 -42.80 -1.56
CA ILE A 9 -37.35 -42.52 -0.39
C ILE A 9 -35.90 -42.94 -0.70
N LEU A 10 -35.70 -44.16 -1.23
CA LEU A 10 -34.37 -44.64 -1.63
C LEU A 10 -33.72 -43.75 -2.68
N LEU A 11 -34.47 -43.26 -3.67
CA LEU A 11 -33.97 -42.37 -4.71
C LEU A 11 -33.57 -40.99 -4.15
N VAL A 12 -34.33 -40.47 -3.17
CA VAL A 12 -33.97 -39.22 -2.47
C VAL A 12 -32.69 -39.40 -1.65
N ILE A 13 -32.56 -40.52 -0.93
CA ILE A 13 -31.33 -40.85 -0.19
C ILE A 13 -30.15 -40.98 -1.15
N ALA A 14 -30.33 -41.67 -2.29
CA ALA A 14 -29.29 -41.81 -3.29
C ALA A 14 -28.86 -40.46 -3.89
N ILE A 15 -29.82 -39.57 -4.17
CA ILE A 15 -29.52 -38.20 -4.63
C ILE A 15 -28.78 -37.41 -3.56
N ILE A 16 -29.15 -37.51 -2.28
CA ILE A 16 -28.45 -36.82 -1.19
C ILE A 16 -27.02 -37.34 -1.06
N VAL A 17 -26.82 -38.67 -1.14
CA VAL A 17 -25.50 -39.28 -1.10
C VAL A 17 -24.66 -38.84 -2.30
N VAL A 18 -25.19 -38.89 -3.52
CA VAL A 18 -24.50 -38.44 -4.73
C VAL A 18 -24.21 -36.93 -4.68
N ALA A 19 -25.15 -36.11 -4.24
CA ALA A 19 -24.94 -34.67 -4.08
C ALA A 19 -23.88 -34.37 -3.04
N ASN A 20 -23.82 -35.13 -1.93
CA ASN A 20 -22.78 -34.99 -0.91
C ASN A 20 -21.40 -35.43 -1.47
N LEU A 21 -21.34 -36.56 -2.17
CA LEU A 21 -20.11 -37.04 -2.83
C LEU A 21 -19.61 -36.07 -3.92
N ILE A 22 -20.51 -35.47 -4.70
CA ILE A 22 -20.20 -34.45 -5.70
C ILE A 22 -19.77 -33.15 -5.01
N SER A 23 -20.46 -32.74 -3.94
CA SER A 23 -20.11 -31.56 -3.14
C SER A 23 -18.73 -31.69 -2.49
N GLN A 24 -18.30 -32.91 -2.16
CA GLN A 24 -16.94 -33.17 -1.65
C GLN A 24 -15.87 -33.06 -2.75
N ARG A 25 -16.24 -33.16 -4.03
CA ARG A 25 -15.32 -33.04 -5.18
C ARG A 25 -15.36 -31.65 -5.84
N LEU A 26 -16.51 -30.99 -5.80
CA LEU A 26 -16.71 -29.64 -6.35
C LEU A 26 -16.65 -28.62 -5.21
N ASN A 27 -15.43 -28.20 -4.86
CA ASN A 27 -15.20 -27.11 -3.91
C ASN A 27 -15.47 -25.76 -4.59
N TYR A 28 -16.73 -25.47 -4.90
CA TYR A 28 -17.13 -24.16 -5.42
C TYR A 28 -17.39 -23.21 -4.25
N ARG A 29 -16.44 -22.30 -3.98
CA ARG A 29 -16.59 -21.21 -3.01
C ARG A 29 -16.84 -19.92 -3.76
N VAL A 30 -17.89 -19.19 -3.35
CA VAL A 30 -18.16 -17.84 -3.85
C VAL A 30 -17.86 -16.88 -2.72
N ASP A 31 -16.94 -15.96 -2.97
CA ASP A 31 -16.67 -14.85 -2.07
C ASP A 31 -17.67 -13.73 -2.35
N LEU A 32 -18.52 -13.43 -1.37
CA LEU A 32 -19.53 -12.39 -1.43
C LEU A 32 -19.06 -11.09 -0.76
N THR A 33 -17.81 -11.01 -0.34
CA THR A 33 -17.25 -9.79 0.22
C THR A 33 -16.96 -8.77 -0.89
N GLU A 34 -17.24 -7.50 -0.62
CA GLU A 34 -17.10 -6.42 -1.60
C GLU A 34 -15.67 -6.30 -2.17
N ASN A 35 -14.65 -6.58 -1.34
CA ASN A 35 -13.24 -6.51 -1.73
C ASN A 35 -12.61 -7.88 -2.05
N GLY A 36 -13.40 -8.96 -2.09
CA GLY A 36 -12.85 -10.31 -2.27
C GLY A 36 -11.83 -10.70 -1.20
N GLN A 37 -12.15 -10.45 0.08
CA GLN A 37 -11.27 -10.67 1.24
C GLN A 37 -10.83 -12.13 1.39
N TYR A 38 -11.63 -13.08 0.92
CA TYR A 38 -11.37 -14.52 0.99
C TYR A 38 -10.97 -15.11 -0.36
N THR A 39 -10.63 -14.25 -1.32
CA THR A 39 -10.19 -14.64 -2.66
C THR A 39 -8.87 -13.98 -2.98
N LEU A 40 -7.89 -14.79 -3.41
CA LEU A 40 -6.64 -14.23 -3.87
C LEU A 40 -6.84 -13.32 -5.06
N SER A 41 -6.14 -12.21 -5.01
CA SER A 41 -6.06 -11.22 -6.05
C SER A 41 -5.47 -11.82 -7.33
N LYS A 42 -5.76 -11.16 -8.45
CA LYS A 42 -5.16 -11.49 -9.74
C LYS A 42 -3.62 -11.38 -9.70
N PRO A 43 -3.01 -10.31 -9.16
CA PRO A 43 -1.56 -10.21 -8.94
C PRO A 43 -0.96 -11.44 -8.26
N THR A 44 -1.52 -11.85 -7.12
CA THR A 44 -1.05 -13.01 -6.35
C THR A 44 -1.18 -14.28 -7.18
N LYS A 45 -2.31 -14.51 -7.85
CA LYS A 45 -2.50 -15.69 -8.70
C LYS A 45 -1.47 -15.77 -9.83
N ASP A 46 -1.13 -14.64 -10.45
CA ASP A 46 -0.19 -14.60 -11.57
C ASP A 46 1.25 -14.83 -11.09
N ILE A 47 1.65 -14.24 -9.95
CA ILE A 47 2.95 -14.50 -9.31
C ILE A 47 3.07 -15.99 -8.98
N LEU A 48 2.07 -16.57 -8.30
CA LEU A 48 2.11 -17.96 -7.85
C LEU A 48 2.18 -18.98 -8.99
N ARG A 49 1.52 -18.71 -10.12
CA ARG A 49 1.54 -19.58 -11.30
C ARG A 49 2.88 -19.57 -12.02
N ASN A 50 3.59 -18.44 -11.98
CA ASN A 50 4.87 -18.22 -12.65
C ASN A 50 6.08 -18.44 -11.75
N LEU A 51 5.87 -18.94 -10.52
CA LEU A 51 6.97 -19.30 -9.64
C LEU A 51 7.85 -20.35 -10.32
N ASP A 52 9.16 -20.11 -10.35
CA ASP A 52 10.13 -21.07 -10.86
C ASP A 52 10.72 -21.96 -9.77
N GLN A 53 10.97 -21.38 -8.61
CA GLN A 53 11.68 -22.00 -7.49
C GLN A 53 10.70 -22.53 -6.44
N ALA A 54 11.17 -23.52 -5.68
CA ALA A 54 10.43 -24.05 -4.55
C ALA A 54 10.57 -23.12 -3.35
N ILE A 55 9.44 -22.83 -2.70
CA ILE A 55 9.35 -21.93 -1.54
C ILE A 55 8.79 -22.72 -0.36
N THR A 56 9.41 -22.57 0.81
CA THR A 56 8.92 -23.16 2.06
C THR A 56 8.54 -22.05 3.03
N VAL A 57 7.30 -22.09 3.54
CA VAL A 57 6.80 -21.17 4.57
C VAL A 57 6.72 -21.88 5.92
N THR A 58 7.53 -21.46 6.90
CA THR A 58 7.46 -21.94 8.28
C THR A 58 6.75 -20.91 9.15
N ALA A 59 5.52 -21.18 9.54
CA ALA A 59 4.68 -20.31 10.35
C ALA A 59 4.79 -20.65 11.84
N TYR A 60 5.22 -19.69 12.65
CA TYR A 60 5.30 -19.81 14.10
C TYR A 60 4.05 -19.20 14.73
N PHE A 61 3.13 -20.05 15.18
CA PHE A 61 1.87 -19.65 15.81
C PHE A 61 1.65 -20.43 17.09
N SER A 62 1.64 -19.72 18.23
CA SER A 62 1.37 -20.33 19.53
C SER A 62 -0.07 -20.88 19.62
N GLU A 63 -0.24 -22.03 20.27
CA GLU A 63 -1.56 -22.66 20.51
C GLU A 63 -2.25 -22.18 21.79
N ASN A 64 -3.55 -22.49 21.90
CA ASN A 64 -4.41 -22.17 23.05
C ASN A 64 -4.57 -20.66 23.25
N MET A 65 -4.67 -19.93 22.13
CA MET A 65 -4.78 -18.48 22.15
C MET A 65 -6.24 -18.02 22.16
N PRO A 66 -6.52 -16.75 22.49
CA PRO A 66 -7.87 -16.20 22.39
C PRO A 66 -8.47 -16.36 20.97
N PRO A 67 -9.81 -16.40 20.83
CA PRO A 67 -10.46 -16.72 19.56
C PRO A 67 -10.04 -15.87 18.34
N ASN A 68 -9.68 -14.60 18.54
CA ASN A 68 -9.19 -13.70 17.49
C ASN A 68 -7.82 -14.13 16.93
N ILE A 69 -6.94 -14.64 17.79
CA ILE A 69 -5.60 -15.12 17.40
C ILE A 69 -5.70 -16.49 16.72
N GLU A 70 -6.51 -17.39 17.29
CA GLU A 70 -6.83 -18.69 16.67
C GLU A 70 -7.49 -18.52 15.30
N LYS A 71 -8.30 -17.46 15.13
CA LYS A 71 -8.85 -17.09 13.82
C LYS A 71 -7.73 -16.65 12.86
N ALA A 72 -6.80 -15.80 13.27
CA ALA A 72 -5.68 -15.37 12.44
C ALA A 72 -4.82 -16.55 11.96
N LYS A 73 -4.52 -17.51 12.85
CA LYS A 73 -3.84 -18.77 12.51
C LYS A 73 -4.58 -19.54 11.42
N ARG A 74 -5.89 -19.75 11.59
CA ARG A 74 -6.73 -20.46 10.59
C ARG A 74 -6.79 -19.71 9.26
N ASP A 75 -7.02 -18.40 9.28
CA ASP A 75 -7.08 -17.57 8.07
C ASP A 75 -5.75 -17.67 7.29
N PHE A 76 -4.61 -17.60 8.00
CA PHE A 76 -3.29 -17.75 7.38
C PHE A 76 -3.06 -19.15 6.81
N GLN A 77 -3.47 -20.20 7.55
CA GLN A 77 -3.39 -21.58 7.08
C GLN A 77 -4.25 -21.81 5.83
N GLU A 78 -5.49 -21.31 5.81
CA GLU A 78 -6.37 -21.41 4.64
C GLU A 78 -5.76 -20.70 3.42
N MET A 79 -5.16 -19.53 3.63
CA MET A 79 -4.45 -18.81 2.57
C MET A 79 -3.26 -19.61 2.03
N LEU A 80 -2.42 -20.19 2.89
CA LEU A 80 -1.29 -21.01 2.46
C LEU A 80 -1.73 -22.24 1.65
N VAL A 81 -2.85 -22.88 2.03
CA VAL A 81 -3.44 -23.97 1.23
C VAL A 81 -3.78 -23.50 -0.18
N GLU A 82 -4.35 -22.29 -0.33
CA GLU A 82 -4.64 -21.72 -1.66
C GLU A 82 -3.34 -21.44 -2.44
N TYR A 83 -2.29 -20.96 -1.77
CA TYR A 83 -0.97 -20.71 -2.38
C TYR A 83 -0.34 -22.00 -2.90
N VAL A 84 -0.38 -23.09 -2.12
CA VAL A 84 0.11 -24.43 -2.54
C VAL A 84 -0.64 -24.92 -3.77
N ASN A 85 -1.98 -24.82 -3.75
CA ASN A 85 -2.82 -25.30 -4.85
C ASN A 85 -2.56 -24.53 -6.16
N LEU A 86 -2.41 -23.19 -6.09
CA LEU A 86 -2.17 -22.36 -7.27
C LEU A 86 -0.75 -22.47 -7.82
N SER A 87 0.24 -22.61 -6.95
CA SER A 87 1.65 -22.78 -7.32
C SER A 87 1.98 -24.18 -7.85
N LYS A 88 0.99 -25.08 -7.94
CA LYS A 88 1.14 -26.48 -8.38
C LYS A 88 2.21 -27.25 -7.58
N GLY A 89 2.24 -27.03 -6.27
CA GLY A 89 3.16 -27.71 -5.36
C GLY A 89 4.58 -27.13 -5.31
N LYS A 90 4.81 -25.94 -5.87
CA LYS A 90 6.09 -25.22 -5.69
C LYS A 90 6.17 -24.52 -4.34
N ILE A 91 5.04 -24.27 -3.69
CA ILE A 91 5.00 -23.81 -2.30
C ILE A 91 4.71 -25.02 -1.40
N ASP A 92 5.45 -25.09 -0.30
CA ASP A 92 5.15 -25.96 0.85
C ASP A 92 5.08 -25.12 2.12
N TYR A 93 4.37 -25.59 3.15
CA TYR A 93 4.28 -24.87 4.41
C TYR A 93 4.22 -25.80 5.63
N GLN A 94 4.70 -25.27 6.77
CA GLN A 94 4.68 -25.93 8.06
C GLN A 94 4.21 -24.95 9.14
N PHE A 95 3.33 -25.41 10.04
CA PHE A 95 3.02 -24.68 11.27
C PHE A 95 3.80 -25.27 12.44
N VAL A 96 4.44 -24.40 13.21
CA VAL A 96 5.20 -24.72 14.40
C VAL A 96 4.58 -23.97 15.58
N ASP A 97 4.29 -24.69 16.65
CA ASP A 97 3.95 -24.10 17.94
C ASP A 97 5.21 -24.06 18.80
N PRO A 98 5.85 -22.89 19.01
CA PRO A 98 7.15 -22.79 19.67
C PRO A 98 7.01 -22.95 21.20
N LYS A 99 6.73 -24.17 21.64
CA LYS A 99 6.68 -24.57 23.06
C LYS A 99 8.07 -24.92 23.57
N GLU A 100 8.88 -25.57 22.74
CA GLU A 100 10.24 -26.00 23.06
C GLU A 100 11.25 -24.87 22.91
N ASP A 101 12.29 -24.87 23.74
CA ASP A 101 13.28 -23.78 23.74
C ASP A 101 14.05 -23.68 22.43
N ALA A 102 14.30 -24.80 21.74
CA ALA A 102 14.94 -24.80 20.43
C ALA A 102 14.09 -24.06 19.37
N GLN A 103 12.77 -24.29 19.35
CA GLN A 103 11.85 -23.65 18.41
C GLN A 103 11.69 -22.16 18.71
N LYS A 104 11.64 -21.79 20.00
CA LYS A 104 11.63 -20.38 20.41
C LYS A 104 12.91 -19.68 20.00
N GLN A 105 14.06 -20.31 20.21
CA GLN A 105 15.35 -19.74 19.81
C GLN A 105 15.45 -19.57 18.30
N GLU A 106 14.98 -20.53 17.51
CA GLU A 106 14.94 -20.39 16.05
C GLU A 106 14.07 -19.21 15.63
N ALA A 107 12.85 -19.10 16.17
CA ALA A 107 11.95 -17.98 15.87
C ALA A 107 12.58 -16.63 16.25
N LEU A 108 13.18 -16.54 17.45
CA LEU A 108 13.86 -15.33 17.93
C LEU A 108 15.08 -14.95 17.07
N GLN A 109 15.89 -15.93 16.68
CA GLN A 109 17.06 -15.73 15.81
C GLN A 109 16.63 -15.29 14.41
N ALA A 110 15.49 -15.77 13.92
CA ALA A 110 14.88 -15.30 12.69
C ALA A 110 14.19 -13.92 12.84
N GLY A 111 14.20 -13.30 14.01
CA GLY A 111 13.60 -11.97 14.23
C GLY A 111 12.10 -11.97 14.54
N ILE A 112 11.48 -13.14 14.75
CA ILE A 112 10.09 -13.24 15.19
C ILE A 112 10.05 -13.10 16.72
N GLN A 113 9.67 -11.91 17.19
CA GLN A 113 9.58 -11.61 18.61
C GLN A 113 8.22 -12.03 19.18
N PRO A 114 8.15 -12.57 20.40
CA PRO A 114 6.87 -12.89 21.04
C PRO A 114 6.13 -11.60 21.43
N VAL A 115 4.82 -11.60 21.23
CA VAL A 115 3.92 -10.53 21.68
C VAL A 115 3.18 -10.93 22.94
N MET A 116 2.86 -9.96 23.78
CA MET A 116 2.11 -10.17 25.01
C MET A 116 0.61 -10.11 24.74
N ILE A 117 -0.10 -11.23 24.93
CA ILE A 117 -1.53 -11.36 24.71
C ILE A 117 -2.25 -11.50 26.06
N ASN A 118 -3.31 -10.72 26.25
CA ASN A 118 -4.20 -10.87 27.40
C ASN A 118 -5.20 -12.01 27.12
N VAL A 119 -5.08 -13.10 27.87
CA VAL A 119 -5.98 -14.25 27.81
C VAL A 119 -6.90 -14.20 29.02
N ARG A 120 -8.22 -14.26 28.76
CA ARG A 120 -9.23 -14.26 29.82
C ARG A 120 -9.66 -15.70 30.12
N GLU A 121 -9.15 -16.26 31.21
CA GLU A 121 -9.53 -17.60 31.67
C GLU A 121 -10.43 -17.48 32.89
N LYS A 122 -11.71 -17.87 32.71
CA LYS A 122 -12.75 -18.12 33.73
C LYS A 122 -13.05 -17.05 34.79
N ASP A 123 -12.23 -16.00 34.94
CA ASP A 123 -12.43 -14.72 35.65
C ASP A 123 -11.10 -13.97 35.90
N GLN A 124 -9.95 -14.50 35.47
CA GLN A 124 -8.63 -13.84 35.57
C GLN A 124 -8.10 -13.45 34.18
N SER A 125 -7.52 -12.25 34.09
CA SER A 125 -6.75 -11.81 32.94
C SER A 125 -5.30 -12.23 33.14
N LYS A 126 -4.81 -13.16 32.32
CA LYS A 126 -3.42 -13.61 32.33
C LYS A 126 -2.72 -13.07 31.09
N GLN A 127 -1.55 -12.48 31.25
CA GLN A 127 -0.68 -12.17 30.13
C GLN A 127 0.10 -13.43 29.72
N GLN A 128 0.03 -13.78 28.45
CA GLN A 128 0.75 -14.90 27.86
C GLN A 128 1.55 -14.42 26.65
N GLN A 129 2.79 -14.89 26.54
CA GLN A 129 3.61 -14.68 25.35
C GLN A 129 3.11 -15.57 24.21
N ALA A 130 2.97 -14.98 23.03
CA ALA A 130 2.56 -15.66 21.81
C ALA A 130 3.48 -15.28 20.64
N PHE A 131 3.87 -16.26 19.84
CA PHE A 131 4.53 -16.04 18.56
C PHE A 131 3.47 -16.01 17.46
N LEU A 132 3.57 -15.03 16.56
CA LEU A 132 2.65 -14.80 15.45
C LEU A 132 3.44 -14.29 14.25
N GLY A 133 4.24 -15.15 13.62
CA GLY A 133 5.10 -14.76 12.49
C GLY A 133 5.39 -15.92 11.56
N ALA A 134 6.13 -15.67 10.48
CA ALA A 134 6.53 -16.70 9.54
C ALA A 134 7.90 -16.43 8.92
N ILE A 135 8.57 -17.50 8.51
CA ILE A 135 9.81 -17.46 7.72
C ILE A 135 9.48 -18.02 6.35
N VAL A 136 9.91 -17.34 5.29
CA VAL A 136 9.77 -17.78 3.91
C VAL A 136 11.16 -18.06 3.36
N ARG A 137 11.38 -19.26 2.81
CA ARG A 137 12.70 -19.71 2.34
C ARG A 137 12.62 -20.14 0.87
N SER A 138 13.62 -19.76 0.08
CA SER A 138 13.79 -20.18 -1.32
C SER A 138 15.27 -20.20 -1.68
N GLY A 139 15.76 -21.30 -2.26
CA GLY A 139 17.09 -21.32 -2.88
C GLY A 139 18.28 -20.91 -1.99
N GLY A 140 18.18 -21.07 -0.67
CA GLY A 140 19.21 -20.63 0.31
C GLY A 140 19.05 -19.19 0.81
N GLN A 141 18.11 -18.44 0.27
CA GLN A 141 17.67 -17.14 0.79
C GLN A 141 16.49 -17.32 1.75
N GLN A 142 16.36 -16.40 2.70
CA GLN A 142 15.22 -16.34 3.61
C GLN A 142 14.74 -14.90 3.79
N GLU A 143 13.45 -14.75 3.94
CA GLU A 143 12.74 -13.52 4.27
C GLU A 143 11.80 -13.80 5.44
N ILE A 144 11.45 -12.76 6.19
CA ILE A 144 10.69 -12.90 7.43
C ILE A 144 9.43 -12.04 7.42
N LEU A 145 8.37 -12.62 7.97
CA LEU A 145 7.14 -11.93 8.36
C LEU A 145 7.16 -11.86 9.88
N PRO A 146 7.73 -10.79 10.47
CA PRO A 146 8.07 -10.75 11.90
C PRO A 146 6.82 -10.78 12.78
N PHE A 147 5.71 -10.24 12.28
CA PHE A 147 4.44 -10.21 12.99
C PHE A 147 3.25 -10.28 12.03
N LEU A 148 2.28 -11.14 12.34
CA LEU A 148 1.05 -11.38 11.60
C LEU A 148 -0.17 -11.14 12.49
N PRO A 149 -0.56 -9.87 12.71
CA PRO A 149 -1.70 -9.56 13.57
C PRO A 149 -3.03 -10.03 12.96
N PRO A 150 -4.04 -10.31 13.81
CA PRO A 150 -5.39 -10.56 13.32
C PRO A 150 -5.92 -9.39 12.50
N GLY A 151 -6.42 -9.69 11.29
CA GLY A 151 -7.00 -8.68 10.39
C GLY A 151 -5.99 -7.93 9.51
N ALA A 152 -4.71 -8.28 9.55
CA ALA A 152 -3.69 -7.71 8.66
C ALA A 152 -3.91 -8.09 7.18
N PRO A 153 -3.43 -7.28 6.22
CA PRO A 153 -3.34 -7.63 4.79
C PRO A 153 -2.31 -8.73 4.49
N ILE A 154 -2.43 -9.92 5.10
CA ILE A 154 -1.39 -10.96 5.01
C ILE A 154 -1.11 -11.39 3.57
N GLU A 155 -2.09 -11.30 2.67
CA GLU A 155 -1.90 -11.58 1.24
C GLU A 155 -0.80 -10.72 0.62
N TYR A 156 -0.80 -9.42 0.92
CA TYR A 156 0.20 -8.49 0.40
C TYR A 156 1.59 -8.83 0.95
N ASP A 157 1.72 -8.97 2.27
CA ASP A 157 3.02 -9.20 2.92
C ASP A 157 3.64 -10.53 2.47
N LEU A 158 2.83 -11.60 2.40
CA LEU A 158 3.29 -12.91 1.96
C LEU A 158 3.62 -12.93 0.46
N THR A 159 2.75 -12.37 -0.40
CA THR A 159 3.01 -12.34 -1.85
C THR A 159 4.24 -11.51 -2.17
N THR A 160 4.43 -10.38 -1.49
CA THR A 160 5.61 -9.52 -1.66
C THR A 160 6.87 -10.25 -1.25
N THR A 161 6.86 -10.90 -0.09
CA THR A 161 7.97 -11.73 0.39
C THR A 161 8.33 -12.83 -0.60
N ILE A 162 7.32 -13.51 -1.15
CA ILE A 162 7.50 -14.53 -2.19
C ILE A 162 8.09 -13.92 -3.47
N LYS A 163 7.59 -12.77 -3.92
CA LYS A 163 8.10 -12.05 -5.10
C LYS A 163 9.58 -11.71 -4.91
N LYS A 164 9.97 -11.14 -3.76
CA LYS A 164 11.37 -10.81 -3.43
C LYS A 164 12.31 -12.01 -3.60
N LEU A 165 11.89 -13.18 -3.11
CA LEU A 165 12.66 -14.44 -3.21
C LEU A 165 12.64 -15.09 -4.60
N ALA A 166 11.64 -14.77 -5.43
CA ALA A 166 11.42 -15.39 -6.73
C ALA A 166 11.92 -14.55 -7.92
N VAL A 167 12.18 -13.26 -7.73
CA VAL A 167 12.62 -12.34 -8.79
C VAL A 167 14.06 -12.67 -9.20
N LYS A 168 14.22 -13.16 -10.43
CA LYS A 168 15.54 -13.34 -11.09
C LYS A 168 15.89 -12.13 -11.95
N ASP A 169 14.94 -11.71 -12.80
CA ASP A 169 15.11 -10.58 -13.72
C ASP A 169 14.39 -9.36 -13.15
N LYS A 170 15.16 -8.46 -12.53
CA LYS A 170 14.62 -7.24 -11.93
C LYS A 170 14.26 -6.23 -13.04
N PRO A 171 13.04 -5.68 -13.07
CA PRO A 171 12.72 -4.59 -13.98
C PRO A 171 13.62 -3.37 -13.73
N SER A 172 14.01 -2.68 -14.80
CA SER A 172 14.88 -1.51 -14.71
C SER A 172 14.10 -0.24 -14.38
N VAL A 173 14.66 0.58 -13.49
CA VAL A 173 14.23 1.95 -13.19
C VAL A 173 15.38 2.90 -13.53
N GLY A 174 15.08 3.96 -14.27
CA GLY A 174 16.06 4.95 -14.68
C GLY A 174 16.16 6.09 -13.67
N LEU A 175 17.37 6.43 -13.23
CA LEU A 175 17.63 7.63 -12.43
C LEU A 175 18.30 8.68 -13.33
N VAL A 176 17.62 9.81 -13.58
CA VAL A 176 18.19 10.88 -14.40
C VAL A 176 19.38 11.51 -13.69
N GLN A 177 20.43 11.80 -14.47
CA GLN A 177 21.64 12.46 -14.04
C GLN A 177 22.07 13.46 -15.12
N GLY A 178 22.81 14.50 -14.72
CA GLY A 178 23.42 15.48 -15.63
C GLY A 178 22.92 16.91 -15.46
N HIS A 179 21.98 17.15 -14.55
CA HIS A 179 21.38 18.46 -14.23
C HIS A 179 21.51 18.80 -12.74
N GLY A 180 22.57 18.32 -12.08
CA GLY A 180 22.87 18.58 -10.68
C GLY A 180 22.09 17.73 -9.67
N GLU A 181 21.45 16.64 -10.13
CA GLU A 181 20.81 15.64 -9.28
C GLU A 181 21.80 15.00 -8.29
N PRO A 182 21.33 14.51 -7.13
CA PRO A 182 22.15 13.74 -6.21
C PRO A 182 22.62 12.44 -6.87
N GLY A 183 23.85 12.05 -6.57
CA GLY A 183 24.38 10.77 -7.02
C GLY A 183 23.75 9.59 -6.26
N MET A 184 23.90 8.38 -6.79
CA MET A 184 23.40 7.15 -6.14
C MET A 184 23.89 6.96 -4.70
N ALA A 185 25.09 7.46 -4.36
CA ALA A 185 25.61 7.39 -2.99
C ALA A 185 24.79 8.23 -2.00
N GLU A 186 24.32 9.41 -2.43
CA GLU A 186 23.46 10.28 -1.62
C GLU A 186 22.05 9.69 -1.49
N LEU A 187 21.62 8.88 -2.46
CA LEU A 187 20.38 8.11 -2.42
C LEU A 187 20.56 6.68 -1.89
N GLY A 188 21.69 6.37 -1.23
CA GLY A 188 22.07 4.99 -0.90
C GLY A 188 21.00 4.17 -0.16
N GLN A 189 20.27 4.80 0.78
CA GLN A 189 19.17 4.16 1.51
C GLN A 189 17.96 3.86 0.61
N VAL A 190 17.62 4.75 -0.32
CA VAL A 190 16.57 4.52 -1.33
C VAL A 190 17.01 3.41 -2.29
N MET A 191 18.28 3.42 -2.71
CA MET A 191 18.83 2.38 -3.57
C MET A 191 18.78 1.01 -2.90
N GLU A 192 19.06 0.92 -1.60
CA GLU A 192 18.94 -0.33 -0.84
C GLU A 192 17.51 -0.88 -0.89
N GLU A 193 16.50 -0.04 -0.70
CA GLU A 193 15.09 -0.45 -0.74
C GLU A 193 14.62 -0.81 -2.16
N LEU A 194 14.92 0.02 -3.16
CA LEU A 194 14.53 -0.22 -4.55
C LEU A 194 15.22 -1.45 -5.14
N ASN A 195 16.51 -1.64 -4.85
CA ASN A 195 17.29 -2.75 -5.41
C ASN A 195 16.81 -4.13 -4.93
N VAL A 196 15.88 -4.20 -3.97
CA VAL A 196 15.24 -5.46 -3.61
C VAL A 196 14.42 -6.02 -4.79
N LEU A 197 13.66 -5.15 -5.47
CA LEU A 197 12.73 -5.55 -6.55
C LEU A 197 13.13 -5.05 -7.93
N TYR A 198 13.92 -3.98 -8.01
CA TYR A 198 14.26 -3.26 -9.24
C TYR A 198 15.76 -3.24 -9.50
N SER A 199 16.15 -3.01 -10.75
CA SER A 199 17.52 -2.67 -11.13
C SER A 199 17.56 -1.18 -11.41
N VAL A 200 18.14 -0.39 -10.51
CA VAL A 200 18.25 1.06 -10.72
C VAL A 200 19.50 1.36 -11.55
N GLU A 201 19.33 2.06 -12.67
CA GLU A 201 20.43 2.47 -13.57
C GLU A 201 20.41 3.98 -13.77
N ASN A 202 21.57 4.61 -13.84
CA ASN A 202 21.65 6.02 -14.22
C ASN A 202 21.33 6.21 -15.69
N ILE A 203 20.70 7.33 -16.03
CA ILE A 203 20.42 7.76 -17.40
C ILE A 203 20.91 9.18 -17.57
N ASP A 204 21.75 9.37 -18.58
CA ASP A 204 22.15 10.67 -19.07
C ASP A 204 21.27 11.03 -20.28
N LEU A 205 20.43 12.05 -20.11
CA LEU A 205 19.53 12.50 -21.16
C LEU A 205 20.25 13.24 -22.30
N GLU A 206 21.51 13.65 -22.14
CA GLU A 206 22.33 14.22 -23.22
C GLU A 206 22.85 13.09 -24.13
N ALA A 207 23.39 12.03 -23.52
CA ALA A 207 24.06 10.94 -24.23
C ALA A 207 23.09 10.03 -25.01
N GLU A 208 21.89 9.80 -24.49
CA GLU A 208 20.92 8.89 -25.10
C GLU A 208 19.98 9.63 -26.07
N PRO A 209 19.76 9.15 -27.31
CA PRO A 209 18.88 9.83 -28.26
C PRO A 209 17.40 9.81 -27.81
N SER A 210 17.01 8.79 -27.04
CA SER A 210 15.66 8.60 -26.49
C SER A 210 15.74 7.73 -25.24
N ILE A 211 14.79 7.88 -24.32
CA ILE A 211 14.70 7.03 -23.14
C ILE A 211 14.32 5.59 -23.57
N PRO A 212 15.14 4.57 -23.24
CA PRO A 212 14.87 3.18 -23.64
C PRO A 212 13.61 2.59 -23.01
N ASP A 213 12.85 1.80 -23.78
CA ASP A 213 11.58 1.20 -23.33
C ASP A 213 11.74 0.13 -22.23
N ARG A 214 12.98 -0.31 -21.93
CA ARG A 214 13.25 -1.24 -20.83
C ARG A 214 12.97 -0.62 -19.46
N PHE A 215 13.00 0.70 -19.34
CA PHE A 215 12.76 1.41 -18.09
C PHE A 215 11.27 1.49 -17.80
N ARG A 216 10.86 0.91 -16.67
CA ARG A 216 9.46 0.91 -16.24
C ARG A 216 9.02 2.25 -15.67
N ALA A 217 9.94 2.92 -14.99
CA ALA A 217 9.78 4.29 -14.54
C ALA A 217 11.11 5.05 -14.64
N ILE A 218 11.02 6.36 -14.77
CA ILE A 218 12.14 7.28 -14.72
C ILE A 218 11.97 8.20 -13.51
N ALA A 219 13.01 8.29 -12.68
CA ALA A 219 13.06 9.15 -11.51
C ALA A 219 13.96 10.36 -11.78
N ILE A 220 13.44 11.55 -11.50
CA ILE A 220 14.16 12.82 -11.50
C ILE A 220 14.08 13.36 -10.06
N VAL A 221 15.23 13.51 -9.41
CA VAL A 221 15.30 13.87 -7.99
C VAL A 221 16.20 15.08 -7.82
N ALA A 222 15.68 16.13 -7.18
CA ALA A 222 16.39 17.37 -6.86
C ALA A 222 17.34 17.89 -7.97
N PRO A 223 16.89 18.04 -9.24
CA PRO A 223 17.71 18.71 -10.23
C PRO A 223 17.99 20.15 -9.78
N LYS A 224 19.22 20.60 -10.00
CA LYS A 224 19.70 21.93 -9.58
C LYS A 224 19.94 22.85 -10.76
N ASP A 225 20.24 22.29 -11.92
CA ASP A 225 20.48 23.02 -13.15
C ASP A 225 19.22 23.04 -14.02
N THR A 226 19.20 23.98 -14.97
CA THR A 226 18.13 24.04 -15.97
C THR A 226 18.21 22.86 -16.93
N ILE A 227 17.12 22.12 -17.04
CA ILE A 227 16.95 21.00 -17.98
C ILE A 227 16.61 21.57 -19.36
N PRO A 228 17.42 21.31 -20.40
CA PRO A 228 17.17 21.83 -21.74
C PRO A 228 15.83 21.35 -22.33
N PRO A 229 15.16 22.15 -23.17
CA PRO A 229 13.92 21.73 -23.84
C PRO A 229 14.06 20.42 -24.65
N ALA A 230 15.24 20.14 -25.20
CA ALA A 230 15.51 18.89 -25.90
C ALA A 230 15.42 17.66 -24.99
N HIS A 231 15.76 17.78 -23.70
CA HIS A 231 15.65 16.71 -22.72
C HIS A 231 14.21 16.55 -22.24
N LEU A 232 13.51 17.67 -22.02
CA LEU A 232 12.07 17.65 -21.70
C LEU A 232 11.26 16.98 -22.83
N ALA A 233 11.64 17.20 -24.10
CA ALA A 233 11.03 16.52 -25.23
C ALA A 233 11.25 14.98 -25.21
N LYS A 234 12.37 14.49 -24.68
CA LYS A 234 12.60 13.05 -24.47
C LYS A 234 11.69 12.47 -23.38
N LEU A 235 11.39 13.25 -22.34
CA LEU A 235 10.40 12.87 -21.32
C LEU A 235 8.98 12.83 -21.91
N ASP A 236 8.63 13.80 -22.74
CA ASP A 236 7.34 13.82 -23.45
C ASP A 236 7.17 12.61 -24.36
N ASP A 237 8.21 12.27 -25.13
CA ASP A 237 8.25 11.10 -25.99
C ASP A 237 8.06 9.80 -25.17
N TYR A 238 8.76 9.67 -24.03
CA TYR A 238 8.58 8.54 -23.11
C TYR A 238 7.16 8.45 -22.53
N LEU A 239 6.59 9.56 -22.05
CA LEU A 239 5.19 9.61 -21.58
C LEU A 239 4.19 9.26 -22.69
N SER A 240 4.47 9.69 -23.94
CA SER A 240 3.59 9.43 -25.09
C SER A 240 3.47 7.93 -25.41
N ARG A 241 4.47 7.13 -25.02
CA ARG A 241 4.49 5.66 -25.11
C ARG A 241 3.91 4.96 -23.87
N GLY A 242 3.40 5.71 -22.90
CA GLY A 242 2.87 5.17 -21.64
C GLY A 242 3.93 4.99 -20.54
N GLY A 243 5.09 5.62 -20.69
CA GLY A 243 6.12 5.70 -19.66
C GLY A 243 5.62 6.41 -18.39
N GLN A 244 6.33 6.19 -17.30
CA GLN A 244 5.93 6.59 -15.95
C GLN A 244 7.04 7.40 -15.30
N LEU A 245 6.70 8.52 -14.65
CA LEU A 245 7.72 9.41 -14.06
C LEU A 245 7.52 9.61 -12.56
N PHE A 246 8.62 9.57 -11.82
CA PHE A 246 8.71 10.08 -10.46
C PHE A 246 9.53 11.37 -10.49
N ILE A 247 8.97 12.47 -9.97
CA ILE A 247 9.63 13.77 -9.95
C ILE A 247 9.58 14.34 -8.54
N ALA A 248 10.74 14.53 -7.94
CA ALA A 248 10.90 15.28 -6.70
C ALA A 248 11.75 16.51 -7.06
N LEU A 249 11.17 17.71 -6.98
CA LEU A 249 11.81 18.94 -7.46
C LEU A 249 11.69 20.08 -6.47
N ASN A 250 12.66 20.99 -6.54
CA ASN A 250 12.72 22.22 -5.77
C ASN A 250 12.42 23.41 -6.70
N THR A 251 11.45 24.24 -6.35
CA THR A 251 11.25 25.57 -6.99
C THR A 251 11.75 26.71 -6.11
N VAL A 252 12.19 26.36 -4.91
CA VAL A 252 12.82 27.22 -3.92
C VAL A 252 13.96 26.46 -3.25
N GLN A 253 14.95 27.18 -2.77
CA GLN A 253 16.09 26.63 -2.04
C GLN A 253 16.42 27.51 -0.85
N GLY A 254 16.79 26.88 0.27
CA GLY A 254 17.20 27.58 1.48
C GLY A 254 18.67 27.35 1.81
N ASP A 255 19.37 28.42 2.18
CA ASP A 255 20.73 28.37 2.71
C ASP A 255 20.72 28.74 4.19
N PHE A 256 21.05 27.76 5.03
CA PHE A 256 21.13 27.93 6.49
C PHE A 256 22.31 28.81 6.93
N GLN A 257 23.38 28.92 6.14
CA GLN A 257 24.54 29.75 6.49
C GLN A 257 24.21 31.24 6.32
N SER A 258 23.57 31.59 5.21
CA SER A 258 23.12 32.97 4.94
C SER A 258 21.72 33.28 5.46
N ALA A 259 21.02 32.28 6.01
CA ALA A 259 19.64 32.33 6.47
C ALA A 259 18.68 32.91 5.43
N GLN A 260 18.86 32.54 4.16
CA GLN A 260 18.09 33.08 3.04
C GLN A 260 17.44 31.97 2.23
N GLY A 261 16.22 32.25 1.77
CA GLY A 261 15.47 31.46 0.81
C GLY A 261 15.40 32.17 -0.54
N THR A 262 15.67 31.44 -1.62
CA THR A 262 15.64 31.97 -3.00
C THR A 262 14.82 31.06 -3.91
N ALA A 263 14.35 31.58 -5.04
CA ALA A 263 13.69 30.76 -6.05
C ALA A 263 14.74 29.95 -6.83
N LEU A 264 14.36 28.74 -7.22
CA LEU A 264 15.11 27.86 -8.10
C LEU A 264 14.25 27.56 -9.33
N SER A 265 14.86 27.45 -10.51
CA SER A 265 14.14 27.05 -11.71
C SER A 265 14.95 26.07 -12.53
N THR A 266 14.30 24.95 -12.81
CA THR A 266 14.88 23.80 -13.51
C THR A 266 14.28 23.64 -14.91
N GLY A 267 13.21 24.36 -15.22
CA GLY A 267 12.41 24.20 -16.45
C GLY A 267 11.32 23.14 -16.32
N LEU A 268 11.41 22.25 -15.32
CA LEU A 268 10.36 21.27 -15.01
C LEU A 268 9.08 21.95 -14.54
N GLU A 269 9.15 23.11 -13.91
CA GLU A 269 7.99 23.81 -13.37
C GLU A 269 7.04 24.23 -14.50
N GLY A 270 7.61 24.81 -15.57
CA GLY A 270 6.86 25.18 -16.77
C GLY A 270 6.38 23.96 -17.56
N TRP A 271 7.21 22.90 -17.61
CA TRP A 271 6.85 21.66 -18.29
C TRP A 271 5.69 20.92 -17.59
N LEU A 272 5.70 20.83 -16.26
CA LEU A 272 4.60 20.30 -15.46
C LEU A 272 3.34 21.16 -15.59
N ALA A 273 3.49 22.49 -15.61
CA ALA A 273 2.36 23.41 -15.78
C ALA A 273 1.66 23.19 -17.14
N SER A 274 2.41 22.89 -18.20
CA SER A 274 1.86 22.53 -19.51
C SER A 274 1.00 21.25 -19.48
N LYS A 275 1.19 20.40 -18.47
CA LYS A 275 0.42 19.17 -18.22
C LYS A 275 -0.72 19.36 -17.23
N GLY A 276 -0.93 20.59 -16.76
CA GLY A 276 -2.01 20.93 -15.82
C GLY A 276 -1.62 20.89 -14.35
N LEU A 277 -0.33 20.75 -14.00
CA LEU A 277 0.13 20.77 -12.61
C LEU A 277 1.16 21.89 -12.39
N GLN A 278 0.81 22.87 -11.56
CA GLN A 278 1.71 23.93 -11.14
C GLN A 278 2.42 23.55 -9.84
N VAL A 279 3.74 23.69 -9.82
CA VAL A 279 4.54 23.70 -8.59
C VAL A 279 4.87 25.16 -8.32
N GLU A 280 4.36 25.74 -7.23
CA GLU A 280 4.49 27.17 -6.98
C GLU A 280 5.90 27.53 -6.52
N ASN A 281 6.40 28.72 -6.88
CA ASN A 281 7.74 29.20 -6.50
C ASN A 281 7.74 29.85 -5.11
N SER A 282 7.30 29.10 -4.11
CA SER A 282 7.07 29.60 -2.76
C SER A 282 7.29 28.52 -1.73
N PHE A 283 7.82 28.91 -0.56
CA PHE A 283 8.01 28.01 0.56
C PHE A 283 6.70 27.71 1.26
N VAL A 284 6.44 26.45 1.54
CA VAL A 284 5.45 26.02 2.52
C VAL A 284 6.00 26.27 3.93
N ILE A 285 5.16 26.86 4.78
CA ILE A 285 5.36 26.92 6.22
C ILE A 285 4.24 26.16 6.93
N ASP A 286 4.58 25.43 7.99
CA ASP A 286 3.61 24.64 8.75
C ASP A 286 3.90 24.75 10.25
N ALA A 287 2.85 24.86 11.06
CA ALA A 287 2.97 24.80 12.52
C ALA A 287 3.43 23.39 12.97
N GLN A 288 3.06 22.35 12.24
CA GLN A 288 3.56 20.99 12.43
C GLN A 288 4.88 20.83 11.66
N CYS A 289 5.99 21.15 12.32
CA CYS A 289 7.30 21.22 11.69
C CYS A 289 8.43 20.58 12.50
N GLY A 290 9.53 20.33 11.82
CA GLY A 290 10.79 19.88 12.40
C GLY A 290 11.50 20.98 13.20
N THR A 291 12.68 20.63 13.70
CA THR A 291 13.54 21.56 14.45
C THR A 291 14.90 21.67 13.80
N VAL A 292 15.51 22.85 13.89
CA VAL A 292 16.91 23.09 13.52
C VAL A 292 17.74 23.40 14.76
N GLN A 293 19.02 23.04 14.73
CA GLN A 293 19.95 23.30 15.83
C GLN A 293 20.63 24.64 15.64
N VAL A 294 20.37 25.59 16.53
CA VAL A 294 20.91 26.94 16.46
C VAL A 294 21.99 27.10 17.51
N GLN A 295 23.16 27.61 17.13
CA GLN A 295 24.22 27.94 18.07
C GLN A 295 23.92 29.30 18.72
N GLN A 296 23.72 29.29 20.04
CA GLN A 296 23.53 30.49 20.83
C GLN A 296 24.70 30.66 21.80
N GLN A 297 25.27 31.86 21.81
CA GLN A 297 26.35 32.20 22.73
C GLN A 297 25.75 32.66 24.07
N GLN A 298 25.98 31.88 25.13
CA GLN A 298 25.58 32.22 26.49
C GLN A 298 26.83 32.52 27.32
N GLY A 299 27.23 33.80 27.34
CA GLY A 299 28.49 34.23 27.96
C GLY A 299 29.70 33.64 27.25
N PHE A 300 30.48 32.82 27.95
CA PHE A 300 31.68 32.15 27.43
C PHE A 300 31.40 30.79 26.78
N PHE A 301 30.17 30.27 26.84
CA PHE A 301 29.80 28.97 26.28
C PHE A 301 28.95 29.14 25.02
N THR A 302 29.10 28.22 24.07
CA THR A 302 28.16 28.09 22.92
C THR A 302 27.29 26.87 23.17
N ILE A 303 25.97 27.09 23.21
CA ILE A 303 24.98 26.03 23.40
C ILE A 303 24.23 25.84 22.08
N ARG A 304 23.93 24.58 21.74
CA ARG A 304 23.06 24.25 20.61
C ARG A 304 21.64 24.06 21.15
N THR A 305 20.72 24.90 20.73
CA THR A 305 19.32 24.85 21.14
C THR A 305 18.45 24.45 19.95
N PRO A 306 17.56 23.44 20.09
CA PRO A 306 16.59 23.13 19.06
C PRO A 306 15.54 24.24 18.97
N VAL A 307 15.30 24.75 17.76
CA VAL A 307 14.25 25.74 17.47
C VAL A 307 13.31 25.16 16.41
N GLN A 308 12.00 25.27 16.62
CA GLN A 308 11.01 24.90 15.60
C GLN A 308 11.20 25.74 14.34
N PHE A 309 11.21 25.08 13.19
CA PHE A 309 11.47 25.73 11.92
C PHE A 309 10.37 25.39 10.92
N PRO A 310 9.34 26.25 10.79
CA PRO A 310 8.15 25.97 9.97
C PRO A 310 8.39 25.63 8.50
N PHE A 311 9.57 25.97 7.96
CA PHE A 311 10.01 25.59 6.62
C PHE A 311 10.41 24.11 6.46
N LEU A 312 10.35 23.33 7.55
CA LEU A 312 10.52 21.87 7.57
C LEU A 312 9.21 21.18 7.94
N PRO A 313 8.16 21.24 7.11
CA PRO A 313 6.87 20.66 7.44
C PRO A 313 6.99 19.14 7.66
N VAL A 314 6.37 18.65 8.73
CA VAL A 314 6.25 17.22 9.03
C VAL A 314 4.86 16.79 8.60
N ILE A 315 4.79 16.06 7.49
CA ILE A 315 3.55 15.63 6.85
C ILE A 315 3.05 14.36 7.51
N THR A 316 1.81 14.38 8.00
CA THR A 316 1.13 13.22 8.60
C THR A 316 -0.26 12.96 8.00
N ASP A 317 -0.74 13.85 7.14
CA ASP A 317 -2.01 13.68 6.42
C ASP A 317 -1.73 13.14 5.01
N PHE A 318 -1.95 11.84 4.86
CA PHE A 318 -1.82 11.11 3.61
C PHE A 318 -3.20 10.58 3.18
N PRO A 319 -3.82 11.19 2.15
CA PRO A 319 -4.98 10.58 1.51
C PRO A 319 -4.70 9.12 1.11
N GLU A 320 -5.71 8.25 1.23
CA GLU A 320 -5.57 6.82 0.96
C GLU A 320 -5.05 6.56 -0.47
N HIS A 321 -3.81 6.11 -0.56
CA HIS A 321 -3.16 5.73 -1.80
C HIS A 321 -2.15 4.60 -1.55
N PRO A 322 -1.96 3.64 -2.47
CA PRO A 322 -0.96 2.57 -2.29
C PRO A 322 0.46 3.08 -2.02
N ALA A 323 0.86 4.20 -2.63
CA ALA A 323 2.18 4.81 -2.47
C ALA A 323 2.43 5.39 -1.06
N THR A 324 1.36 5.73 -0.32
CA THR A 324 1.45 6.37 1.00
C THR A 324 0.98 5.47 2.14
N LYS A 325 0.53 4.25 1.82
CA LYS A 325 0.03 3.33 2.82
C LYS A 325 1.14 2.86 3.75
N GLY A 326 0.91 3.05 5.05
CA GLY A 326 1.84 2.63 6.11
C GLY A 326 2.86 3.70 6.50
N LEU A 327 2.89 4.85 5.82
CA LEU A 327 3.69 6.00 6.24
C LEU A 327 3.06 6.62 7.50
N GLU A 328 3.91 6.97 8.47
CA GLU A 328 3.50 7.67 9.69
C GLU A 328 3.78 9.17 9.56
N GLN A 329 4.97 9.53 9.09
CA GLN A 329 5.37 10.92 8.89
C GLN A 329 6.47 11.11 7.84
N VAL A 330 6.29 12.08 6.94
CA VAL A 330 7.32 12.48 5.96
C VAL A 330 7.79 13.88 6.28
N VAL A 331 9.10 14.09 6.41
CA VAL A 331 9.66 15.42 6.68
C VAL A 331 10.14 16.01 5.38
N LEU A 332 9.60 17.16 4.99
CA LEU A 332 10.06 17.87 3.81
C LEU A 332 10.94 19.06 4.21
N THR A 333 11.89 19.42 3.36
CA THR A 333 12.84 20.52 3.52
C THR A 333 12.57 21.55 2.45
N PHE A 334 12.04 22.73 2.83
CA PHE A 334 11.73 23.80 1.87
C PHE A 334 10.73 23.38 0.78
N ALA A 335 9.68 22.66 1.16
CA ALA A 335 8.66 22.20 0.23
C ALA A 335 7.93 23.36 -0.47
N SER A 336 7.48 23.07 -1.68
CA SER A 336 6.69 23.94 -2.54
C SER A 336 5.29 23.37 -2.73
N PRO A 337 4.23 24.20 -2.71
CA PRO A 337 2.87 23.69 -2.86
C PRO A 337 2.58 23.35 -4.32
N LEU A 338 1.73 22.34 -4.50
CA LEU A 338 1.22 21.85 -5.78
C LEU A 338 -0.20 22.36 -5.99
N ARG A 339 -0.48 22.89 -7.18
CA ARG A 339 -1.80 23.32 -7.60
C ARG A 339 -2.17 22.68 -8.93
N PHE A 340 -3.27 21.94 -8.95
CA PHE A 340 -3.83 21.43 -10.19
C PHE A 340 -4.56 22.54 -10.95
N LEU A 341 -4.13 22.80 -12.19
CA LEU A 341 -4.69 23.79 -13.10
C LEU A 341 -5.83 23.23 -13.95
N GLY A 342 -6.02 21.90 -13.94
CA GLY A 342 -6.96 21.22 -14.84
C GLY A 342 -6.31 20.77 -16.14
N GLY A 343 -7.00 19.90 -16.87
CA GLY A 343 -6.57 19.38 -18.16
C GLY A 343 -7.62 18.45 -18.76
N ASN A 344 -7.65 18.32 -20.08
CA ASN A 344 -8.54 17.36 -20.74
C ASN A 344 -7.99 15.95 -20.55
N GLU A 345 -8.81 15.03 -20.04
CA GLU A 345 -8.41 13.63 -19.81
C GLU A 345 -7.20 13.47 -18.87
N VAL A 346 -7.01 14.41 -17.95
CA VAL A 346 -5.98 14.38 -16.91
C VAL A 346 -6.64 14.50 -15.54
N ASN A 347 -6.32 13.57 -14.65
CA ASN A 347 -6.78 13.54 -13.27
C ASN A 347 -5.61 13.83 -12.34
N PHE A 348 -5.91 14.49 -11.21
CA PHE A 348 -4.94 14.76 -10.17
C PHE A 348 -5.43 14.20 -8.83
N THR A 349 -4.58 13.42 -8.17
CA THR A 349 -4.84 12.80 -6.87
C THR A 349 -3.80 13.32 -5.86
N PRO A 350 -4.17 14.13 -4.87
CA PRO A 350 -3.25 14.53 -3.81
C PRO A 350 -2.89 13.31 -2.94
N ILE A 351 -1.62 13.19 -2.56
CA ILE A 351 -1.13 12.08 -1.72
C ILE A 351 -0.40 12.55 -0.46
N ALA A 352 -0.02 13.82 -0.37
CA ALA A 352 0.61 14.39 0.82
C ALA A 352 0.10 15.81 1.05
N LEU A 353 -0.48 16.06 2.23
CA LEU A 353 -1.10 17.33 2.61
C LEU A 353 -0.44 17.90 3.88
N THR A 354 -0.22 19.21 3.91
CA THR A 354 0.20 19.91 5.12
C THR A 354 -0.88 19.88 6.20
N SER A 355 -0.56 20.33 7.41
CA SER A 355 -1.53 20.44 8.47
C SER A 355 -2.60 21.51 8.19
N VAL A 356 -3.65 21.49 9.02
CA VAL A 356 -4.70 22.52 9.02
C VAL A 356 -4.19 23.91 9.43
N LYS A 357 -2.95 24.01 9.92
CA LYS A 357 -2.26 25.26 10.27
C LYS A 357 -0.99 25.37 9.42
N SER A 358 -1.18 25.73 8.16
CA SER A 358 -0.09 25.93 7.20
C SER A 358 -0.18 27.28 6.49
N GLY A 359 0.82 27.61 5.70
CA GLY A 359 0.90 28.88 4.98
C GLY A 359 1.96 28.83 3.89
N ILE A 360 2.06 29.94 3.15
CA ILE A 360 2.99 30.10 2.04
C ILE A 360 3.81 31.38 2.26
N VAL A 361 5.12 31.30 1.99
CA VAL A 361 6.04 32.43 1.99
C VAL A 361 6.74 32.49 0.63
N ASN A 362 6.57 33.59 -0.10
CA ASN A 362 7.18 33.77 -1.41
C ASN A 362 8.71 33.92 -1.31
N ALA A 363 9.42 33.41 -2.31
CA ALA A 363 10.84 33.69 -2.49
C ALA A 363 11.07 35.03 -3.23
N PRO A 364 12.17 35.76 -2.96
CA PRO A 364 13.15 35.49 -1.92
C PRO A 364 12.64 35.86 -0.51
N THR A 365 13.19 35.23 0.52
CA THR A 365 12.85 35.50 1.93
C THR A 365 14.06 35.34 2.83
N ILE A 366 13.99 35.89 4.04
CA ILE A 366 14.99 35.71 5.09
C ILE A 366 14.40 34.79 6.17
N PHE A 367 15.15 33.79 6.58
CA PHE A 367 14.80 32.88 7.66
C PHE A 367 15.13 33.53 9.01
N ASP A 368 14.18 34.27 9.56
CA ASP A 368 14.31 34.80 10.92
C ASP A 368 14.08 33.68 11.95
N ILE A 369 15.18 33.09 12.40
CA ILE A 369 15.20 32.03 13.43
C ILE A 369 14.62 32.52 14.77
N ASN A 370 14.66 33.83 15.04
CA ASN A 370 14.15 34.40 16.29
C ASN A 370 12.66 34.80 16.20
N LYS A 371 12.04 34.64 15.03
CA LYS A 371 10.63 34.96 14.82
C LYS A 371 9.76 34.15 15.78
N GLN A 372 8.90 34.85 16.51
CA GLN A 372 7.86 34.23 17.33
C GLN A 372 6.65 33.92 16.44
N TRP A 373 6.48 32.65 16.10
CA TRP A 373 5.39 32.18 15.26
C TRP A 373 4.07 32.16 16.03
N SER A 374 2.99 32.58 15.37
CA SER A 374 1.64 32.64 15.90
C SER A 374 0.67 31.94 14.95
N ASP A 375 -0.54 31.63 15.43
CA ASP A 375 -1.58 31.02 14.58
C ASP A 375 -1.92 31.88 13.34
N THR A 376 -1.73 33.21 13.41
CA THR A 376 -1.97 34.10 12.25
C THR A 376 -0.93 33.99 11.15
N ASP A 377 0.25 33.42 11.43
CA ASP A 377 1.26 33.14 10.42
C ASP A 377 0.90 31.93 9.55
N PHE A 378 -0.10 31.14 9.95
CA PHE A 378 -0.54 29.92 9.29
C PHE A 378 -2.01 30.01 8.83
N PRO A 379 -2.33 30.90 7.86
CA PRO A 379 -3.72 31.18 7.49
C PRO A 379 -4.36 30.14 6.55
N MET A 380 -3.61 29.14 6.09
CA MET A 380 -4.03 28.12 5.13
C MET A 380 -4.15 26.75 5.79
N SER A 381 -4.76 25.81 5.08
CA SER A 381 -4.92 24.43 5.54
C SER A 381 -4.72 23.44 4.40
N ASN A 382 -4.15 22.29 4.71
CA ASN A 382 -4.08 21.12 3.83
C ASN A 382 -3.54 21.44 2.42
N LEU A 383 -2.48 22.25 2.35
CA LEU A 383 -1.76 22.52 1.11
C LEU A 383 -1.20 21.21 0.57
N THR A 384 -1.40 20.97 -0.72
CA THR A 384 -0.86 19.77 -1.36
C THR A 384 0.63 19.94 -1.60
N VAL A 385 1.44 19.01 -1.11
CA VAL A 385 2.91 18.99 -1.27
C VAL A 385 3.40 17.74 -1.98
N GLY A 386 2.52 16.76 -2.20
CA GLY A 386 2.73 15.62 -3.06
C GLY A 386 1.45 15.20 -3.75
N GLY A 387 1.53 14.83 -5.03
CA GLY A 387 0.37 14.46 -5.83
C GLY A 387 0.72 13.60 -7.03
N ILE A 388 -0.32 13.03 -7.63
CA ILE A 388 -0.21 12.13 -8.78
C ILE A 388 -1.04 12.70 -9.91
N LEU A 389 -0.41 12.85 -11.07
CA LEU A 389 -1.05 13.24 -12.31
C LEU A 389 -1.21 11.99 -13.18
N GLU A 390 -2.43 11.67 -13.60
CA GLU A 390 -2.72 10.49 -14.42
C GLU A 390 -3.55 10.86 -15.65
N GLY A 391 -3.20 10.30 -16.80
CA GLY A 391 -3.98 10.46 -18.03
C GLY A 391 -3.13 10.63 -19.27
N LYS A 392 -3.62 11.40 -20.23
CA LYS A 392 -2.93 11.68 -21.50
C LYS A 392 -2.00 12.89 -21.37
N LEU A 393 -0.81 12.66 -20.82
CA LEU A 393 0.10 13.74 -20.40
C LEU A 393 1.02 14.29 -21.51
N ALA A 394 1.15 13.60 -22.63
CA ALA A 394 1.94 14.05 -23.79
C ALA A 394 1.41 13.46 -25.12
N GLY A 395 0.95 12.21 -25.09
CA GLY A 395 0.40 11.50 -26.25
C GLY A 395 -1.00 10.94 -26.00
N GLN A 396 -1.36 9.89 -26.75
CA GLN A 396 -2.65 9.19 -26.59
C GLN A 396 -2.61 8.07 -25.55
N ALA A 397 -1.42 7.61 -25.17
CA ALA A 397 -1.25 6.61 -24.12
C ALA A 397 -1.50 7.23 -22.74
N ASN A 398 -2.07 6.44 -21.84
CA ASN A 398 -2.17 6.81 -20.44
C ASN A 398 -0.79 6.69 -19.79
N SER A 399 -0.40 7.73 -19.07
CA SER A 399 0.85 7.83 -18.32
C SER A 399 0.57 8.46 -16.97
N ARG A 400 1.49 8.28 -16.02
CA ARG A 400 1.38 8.80 -14.67
C ARG A 400 2.66 9.52 -14.28
N ILE A 401 2.52 10.58 -13.51
CA ILE A 401 3.62 11.33 -12.90
C ILE A 401 3.32 11.46 -11.41
N VAL A 402 4.19 10.94 -10.56
CA VAL A 402 4.19 11.30 -9.13
C VAL A 402 5.08 12.52 -8.97
N VAL A 403 4.56 13.58 -8.35
CA VAL A 403 5.29 14.82 -8.08
C VAL A 403 5.32 15.11 -6.58
N ILE A 404 6.52 15.33 -6.04
CA ILE A 404 6.75 15.82 -4.67
C ILE A 404 7.40 17.20 -4.76
N GLY A 405 6.84 18.19 -4.06
CA GLY A 405 7.28 19.59 -4.07
C GLY A 405 8.56 19.86 -3.27
N ASP A 406 9.31 18.82 -2.92
CA ASP A 406 10.61 18.86 -2.28
C ASP A 406 11.45 17.76 -2.95
N GLY A 407 12.59 18.11 -3.51
CA GLY A 407 13.54 17.18 -4.13
C GLY A 407 14.50 16.54 -3.13
N ASP A 408 14.78 17.21 -2.02
CA ASP A 408 15.82 16.84 -1.07
C ASP A 408 15.33 15.82 -0.02
N PHE A 409 14.01 15.62 0.12
CA PHE A 409 13.43 14.70 1.10
C PHE A 409 14.03 13.27 1.13
N PRO A 410 14.45 12.64 0.02
CA PRO A 410 15.05 11.30 0.04
C PRO A 410 16.58 11.34 0.06
N VAL A 411 17.20 12.53 0.01
CA VAL A 411 18.64 12.71 -0.15
C VAL A 411 19.34 12.62 1.22
N SER A 412 20.26 11.67 1.35
CA SER A 412 21.12 11.58 2.53
C SER A 412 22.17 12.69 2.47
N GLY A 413 22.24 13.52 3.50
CA GLY A 413 23.28 14.55 3.60
C GLY A 413 24.70 13.96 3.55
N GLN A 414 25.69 14.76 3.15
CA GLN A 414 27.09 14.36 2.94
C GLN A 414 27.78 13.66 4.14
N GLN A 415 27.20 13.70 5.33
CA GLN A 415 27.70 13.01 6.53
C GLN A 415 27.02 11.65 6.81
N GLY A 416 26.20 11.13 5.90
CA GLY A 416 25.60 9.80 6.05
C GLY A 416 24.60 9.71 7.21
N GLY A 417 23.94 10.82 7.55
CA GLY A 417 22.86 10.82 8.54
C GLY A 417 21.70 9.93 8.08
N ARG A 418 21.20 9.08 8.98
CA ARG A 418 20.05 8.22 8.72
C ARG A 418 18.83 9.11 8.43
N GLN A 419 18.24 8.94 7.26
CA GLN A 419 17.05 9.70 6.87
C GLN A 419 15.83 9.16 7.62
N ASN A 420 14.75 9.94 7.62
CA ASN A 420 13.47 9.41 8.08
C ASN A 420 13.11 8.18 7.19
N PRO A 421 12.89 6.98 7.77
CA PRO A 421 12.53 5.79 7.00
C PRO A 421 11.31 5.98 6.09
N ASP A 422 10.36 6.81 6.50
CA ASP A 422 9.15 7.09 5.73
C ASP A 422 9.41 7.98 4.50
N ASN A 423 10.45 8.83 4.53
CA ASN A 423 10.88 9.56 3.35
C ASN A 423 11.41 8.59 2.29
N ILE A 424 12.24 7.64 2.71
CA ILE A 424 12.80 6.60 1.82
C ILE A 424 11.64 5.77 1.25
N SER A 425 10.74 5.31 2.14
CA SER A 425 9.57 4.52 1.79
C SER A 425 8.63 5.25 0.84
N LEU A 426 8.41 6.56 0.99
CA LEU A 426 7.54 7.33 0.08
C LEU A 426 8.08 7.30 -1.35
N MET A 427 9.39 7.54 -1.54
CA MET A 427 10.00 7.47 -2.87
C MET A 427 9.96 6.04 -3.43
N ALA A 428 10.35 5.05 -2.62
CA ALA A 428 10.38 3.65 -3.03
C ALA A 428 8.98 3.13 -3.40
N ASN A 429 7.97 3.40 -2.57
CA ASN A 429 6.57 3.02 -2.82
C ASN A 429 5.99 3.74 -4.04
N SER A 430 6.37 5.00 -4.29
CA SER A 430 5.93 5.75 -5.48
C SER A 430 6.51 5.15 -6.76
N ILE A 431 7.79 4.82 -6.76
CA ILE A 431 8.46 4.16 -7.90
C ILE A 431 7.93 2.74 -8.10
N ASP A 432 7.71 1.98 -7.01
CA ASP A 432 7.06 0.67 -7.07
C ASP A 432 5.67 0.80 -7.71
N TRP A 433 4.87 1.79 -7.32
CA TRP A 433 3.54 1.99 -7.89
C TRP A 433 3.55 2.39 -9.37
N LEU A 434 4.53 3.20 -9.78
CA LEU A 434 4.73 3.55 -11.18
C LEU A 434 5.23 2.36 -12.01
N SER A 435 6.04 1.48 -11.43
CA SER A 435 6.72 0.39 -12.13
C SER A 435 5.96 -0.94 -12.07
N ASP A 436 4.92 -1.05 -11.23
CA ASP A 436 4.25 -2.31 -10.94
C ASP A 436 3.21 -2.70 -12.00
N ASP A 437 3.64 -3.53 -12.96
CA ASP A 437 2.76 -4.23 -13.89
C ASP A 437 1.89 -5.31 -13.23
N THR A 438 2.28 -5.80 -12.05
CA THR A 438 1.61 -6.94 -11.43
C THR A 438 0.33 -6.51 -10.72
N GLY A 439 0.20 -5.23 -10.35
CA GLY A 439 -0.89 -4.71 -9.50
C GLY A 439 -0.78 -5.18 -8.04
N LEU A 440 0.39 -5.70 -7.64
CA LEU A 440 0.68 -6.16 -6.29
C LEU A 440 0.61 -5.02 -5.28
N ILE A 441 1.08 -3.83 -5.64
CA ILE A 441 1.04 -2.66 -4.75
C ILE A 441 -0.40 -2.25 -4.39
N GLU A 442 -1.36 -2.49 -5.27
CA GLU A 442 -2.79 -2.20 -5.03
C GLU A 442 -3.35 -3.06 -3.87
N LEU A 443 -2.71 -4.19 -3.55
CA LEU A 443 -3.15 -5.03 -2.42
C LEU A 443 -2.92 -4.38 -1.06
N ARG A 444 -2.04 -3.36 -0.96
CA ARG A 444 -1.80 -2.61 0.29
C ARG A 444 -3.09 -1.97 0.83
N THR A 445 -4.02 -1.59 -0.04
CA THR A 445 -5.28 -0.93 0.36
C THR A 445 -6.45 -1.91 0.51
N LYS A 446 -6.33 -3.16 0.01
CA LYS A 446 -7.43 -4.15 -0.03
C LYS A 446 -7.97 -4.56 1.34
N ALA A 447 -7.13 -4.66 2.39
CA ALA A 447 -7.52 -5.28 3.66
C ALA A 447 -7.92 -4.33 4.80
N VAL A 448 -7.71 -3.02 4.68
CA VAL A 448 -7.85 -2.08 5.82
C VAL A 448 -9.24 -1.44 5.93
N ALA A 449 -10.28 -2.07 5.38
CA ALA A 449 -11.64 -1.58 5.54
C ALA A 449 -12.27 -2.17 6.81
N THR A 450 -12.06 -1.52 7.97
CA THR A 450 -13.03 -1.68 9.06
C THR A 450 -14.35 -1.09 8.56
N ARG A 451 -15.40 -1.93 8.51
CA ARG A 451 -16.72 -1.53 8.02
C ARG A 451 -17.70 -1.50 9.20
N PRO A 452 -17.51 -0.58 10.17
CA PRO A 452 -18.49 -0.40 11.22
C PRO A 452 -19.81 0.01 10.56
N ILE A 453 -20.92 -0.39 11.18
CA ILE A 453 -22.23 0.11 10.76
C ILE A 453 -22.16 1.64 10.85
N LYS A 454 -22.39 2.34 9.72
CA LYS A 454 -22.30 3.81 9.68
C LYS A 454 -23.13 4.38 10.83
N GLN A 455 -22.56 5.32 11.57
CA GLN A 455 -23.21 5.89 12.77
C GLN A 455 -24.53 6.59 12.44
N GLU A 456 -24.67 7.10 11.21
CA GLU A 456 -25.93 7.58 10.62
C GLU A 456 -27.05 6.54 10.61
N TYR A 457 -26.73 5.23 10.53
CA TYR A 457 -27.72 4.14 10.60
C TYR A 457 -28.06 3.72 12.03
N LEU A 458 -27.32 4.23 13.02
CA LEU A 458 -27.47 3.96 14.44
C LEU A 458 -28.02 5.16 15.23
N SER A 459 -28.13 6.34 14.61
CA SER A 459 -28.72 7.52 15.23
C SER A 459 -30.21 7.31 15.55
N GLU A 460 -30.70 7.98 16.61
CA GLU A 460 -32.10 7.86 17.05
C GLU A 460 -33.08 8.29 15.95
N ASP A 461 -32.68 9.25 15.11
CA ASP A 461 -33.45 9.79 13.99
C ASP A 461 -33.58 8.83 12.79
N ALA A 462 -32.73 7.79 12.70
CA ALA A 462 -32.75 6.80 11.61
C ALA A 462 -33.60 5.55 11.94
N THR A 463 -34.67 5.71 12.73
CA THR A 463 -35.47 4.61 13.31
C THR A 463 -35.99 3.63 12.26
N GLY A 464 -36.39 4.13 11.07
CA GLY A 464 -36.88 3.31 9.96
C GLY A 464 -35.80 2.42 9.32
N LYS A 465 -34.62 2.98 9.00
CA LYS A 465 -33.51 2.22 8.38
C LYS A 465 -32.96 1.16 9.33
N ARG A 466 -32.81 1.50 10.62
CA ARG A 466 -32.38 0.56 11.66
C ARG A 466 -33.34 -0.62 11.82
N THR A 467 -34.64 -0.33 11.80
CA THR A 467 -35.70 -1.34 11.93
C THR A 467 -35.75 -2.25 10.69
N PHE A 468 -35.64 -1.67 9.49
CA PHE A 468 -35.54 -2.43 8.24
C PHE A 468 -34.35 -3.39 8.25
N LEU A 469 -33.14 -2.92 8.58
CA LEU A 469 -31.94 -3.77 8.62
C LEU A 469 -32.08 -4.93 9.62
N LYS A 470 -32.69 -4.69 10.78
CA LYS A 470 -32.98 -5.74 11.78
C LYS A 470 -33.92 -6.81 11.23
N TYR A 471 -35.06 -6.41 10.66
CA TYR A 471 -36.02 -7.36 10.11
C TYR A 471 -35.54 -8.03 8.83
N LEU A 472 -34.73 -7.35 8.02
CA LEU A 472 -34.08 -7.96 6.86
C LEU A 472 -33.14 -9.07 7.31
N ASN A 473 -32.25 -8.81 8.28
CA ASN A 473 -31.27 -9.79 8.71
C ASN A 473 -31.91 -11.01 9.42
N PHE A 474 -33.02 -10.80 10.14
CA PHE A 474 -33.79 -11.88 10.77
C PHE A 474 -34.70 -12.62 9.78
N GLY A 475 -35.38 -11.87 8.91
CA GLY A 475 -36.41 -12.39 7.99
C GLY A 475 -35.83 -13.04 6.74
N LEU A 476 -34.69 -12.56 6.24
CA LEU A 476 -34.09 -13.07 5.01
C LEU A 476 -33.70 -14.55 5.10
N PRO A 477 -33.03 -15.06 6.16
CA PRO A 477 -32.76 -16.50 6.28
C PRO A 477 -34.04 -17.34 6.29
N ILE A 478 -35.08 -16.89 6.99
CA ILE A 478 -36.37 -17.58 7.07
C ILE A 478 -37.06 -17.60 5.70
N LEU A 479 -37.06 -16.46 5.00
CA LEU A 479 -37.60 -16.32 3.66
C LEU A 479 -36.89 -17.23 2.67
N LEU A 480 -35.55 -17.32 2.73
CA LEU A 480 -34.76 -18.23 1.88
C LEU A 480 -35.12 -19.70 2.13
N VAL A 481 -35.30 -20.09 3.39
CA VAL A 481 -35.75 -21.46 3.74
C VAL A 481 -37.16 -21.74 3.22
N LEU A 482 -38.09 -20.78 3.36
CA LEU A 482 -39.46 -20.91 2.85
C LEU A 482 -39.52 -20.97 1.32
N LEU A 483 -38.78 -20.10 0.64
CA LEU A 483 -38.67 -20.09 -0.83
C LEU A 483 -38.07 -21.40 -1.34
N TYR A 484 -37.01 -21.90 -0.71
CA TYR A 484 -36.46 -23.21 -1.03
C TYR A 484 -37.47 -24.34 -0.76
N GLY A 485 -38.23 -24.26 0.33
CA GLY A 485 -39.32 -25.18 0.65
C GLY A 485 -40.42 -25.19 -0.41
N LEU A 486 -40.88 -24.01 -0.85
CA LEU A 486 -41.89 -23.84 -1.90
C LEU A 486 -41.38 -24.35 -3.25
N PHE A 487 -40.16 -23.98 -3.63
CA PHE A 487 -39.50 -24.46 -4.85
C PHE A 487 -39.41 -25.99 -4.85
N ARG A 488 -38.96 -26.58 -3.74
CA ARG A 488 -38.91 -28.04 -3.56
C ARG A 488 -40.29 -28.68 -3.67
N MET A 489 -41.32 -28.06 -3.09
CA MET A 489 -42.69 -28.56 -3.12
C MET A 489 -43.28 -28.52 -4.54
N GLN A 490 -43.09 -27.42 -5.27
CA GLN A 490 -43.53 -27.29 -6.67
C GLN A 490 -42.82 -28.30 -7.57
N ARG A 491 -41.51 -28.45 -7.41
CA ARG A 491 -40.71 -29.45 -8.16
C ARG A 491 -41.22 -30.87 -7.90
N GLN A 492 -41.52 -31.22 -6.65
CA GLN A 492 -42.11 -32.53 -6.33
C GLN A 492 -43.52 -32.71 -6.92
N LYS A 493 -44.35 -31.66 -6.93
CA LYS A 493 -45.69 -31.70 -7.53
C LYS A 493 -45.62 -31.95 -9.04
N GLN A 494 -44.70 -31.29 -9.75
CA GLN A 494 -44.48 -31.53 -11.18
C GLN A 494 -43.96 -32.95 -11.47
N ILE A 495 -43.03 -33.46 -10.66
CA ILE A 495 -42.56 -34.85 -10.78
C ILE A 495 -43.70 -35.84 -10.53
N ARG A 496 -44.59 -35.58 -9.57
CA ARG A 496 -45.78 -36.42 -9.31
C ARG A 496 -46.76 -36.40 -10.48
N LEU A 497 -47.01 -35.23 -11.08
CA LEU A 497 -47.90 -35.08 -12.23
C LEU A 497 -47.36 -35.82 -13.46
N LYS A 498 -46.05 -35.70 -13.77
CA LYS A 498 -45.41 -36.47 -14.85
C LYS A 498 -45.55 -37.99 -14.65
N ARG A 499 -45.33 -38.48 -13.42
CA ARG A 499 -45.50 -39.91 -13.08
C ARG A 499 -46.94 -40.41 -13.12
N MET A 500 -47.93 -39.50 -13.09
CA MET A 500 -49.34 -39.85 -13.26
C MET A 500 -49.72 -39.90 -14.75
N GLN A 501 -49.13 -39.03 -15.59
CA GLN A 501 -49.34 -39.07 -17.04
C GLN A 501 -48.71 -40.31 -17.69
N GLU A 502 -47.53 -40.75 -17.24
CA GLU A 502 -46.87 -41.99 -17.71
C GLU A 502 -47.60 -43.30 -17.30
N ARG A 503 -48.65 -43.22 -16.48
CA ARG A 503 -49.48 -44.36 -16.06
C ARG A 503 -50.82 -44.45 -16.80
N TYR A 504 -51.10 -43.50 -17.68
CA TYR A 504 -52.33 -43.42 -18.48
C TYR A 504 -52.06 -43.61 -19.99
N VAL A 505 -50.90 -44.17 -20.36
CA VAL A 505 -50.59 -44.64 -21.72
C VAL A 505 -50.36 -46.15 -21.66
#